data_AF-A0A955F035-F1
#
_entry.id   AF-A0A955F035-F1
#
_cell.length_a   1.000
_cell.length_b   1.000
_cell.length_c   1.000
_cell.angle_alpha   90.00
_cell.angle_beta   90.00
_cell.angle_gamma   90.00
#
_symmetry.space_group_name_H-M   'P 1'
#
loop_
_entity.id
_entity.type
_entity.pdbx_description
1 polymer ?
#
loop_
_entity_poly.entity_id
_entity_poly.type
_entity_poly.pdbx_seq_one_letter_code
_entity_poly.pdbx_strand_id
1 'polypeptide(L)'
;MRILHVTHEFPPYEFAGTAIYTYNIVKALSERHELFVFSRLEDKSVAPYELIDEDRGKYRVRLISRPELQWTPFENSYTDARAEKAFTDYLDEIRPDVVHFQHLLGLSWTCVEEVKKRQIGVVFTLHDFWTMCPMGQRMCYTDRELCEEIIFEKCGPCVFGAGWVPPEAPAVEAENGAAKTPSRFQELFDQRFRTTPGVFARRPRAWAWAALRSAGQSVGVGTRSEPPQVLTPHPFAKRFARMQQALGAADLLITPSSFLRDEFIRLFDVAPERIIHSHNGMTFDHVVAHPPTESDVLRFGFVGSVIPTKGVHVLVEAAKKLAKLQGFRVDIYGAPNRWTVDYEKECHTAAKGLDHVVFHGRFDNKKIGEVLSKIDVLVVPSIWYENAPLTLNEAGMTGTPVLVSDKGGMLEFVRDNRYGRTFKLGDPEDLAREMRRLIEDRSLVAGLVGKKPWIKPVAENATELEAIYDRIARGKPALA
;
A
#
# COMPACT_ATOMS: atom_id res chain seq x y z
N MET A 1 -19.89 -18.77 13.83
CA MET A 1 -19.48 -19.06 12.44
C MET A 1 -18.04 -19.50 12.41
N ARG A 2 -17.65 -20.20 11.34
CA ARG A 2 -16.28 -20.56 10.97
C ARG A 2 -15.79 -19.55 9.94
N ILE A 3 -14.80 -18.74 10.28
CA ILE A 3 -14.35 -17.62 9.45
C ILE A 3 -12.89 -17.83 9.08
N LEU A 4 -12.59 -17.83 7.78
CA LEU A 4 -11.23 -17.92 7.27
C LEU A 4 -10.74 -16.55 6.78
N HIS A 5 -9.69 -16.00 7.39
CA HIS A 5 -8.95 -14.87 6.85
C HIS A 5 -7.80 -15.34 5.98
N VAL A 6 -7.61 -14.71 4.82
CA VAL A 6 -6.51 -15.03 3.89
C VAL A 6 -5.64 -13.81 3.67
N THR A 7 -4.35 -13.92 3.95
CA THR A 7 -3.40 -12.79 3.86
C THR A 7 -2.03 -13.26 3.38
N HIS A 8 -1.24 -12.38 2.78
CA HIS A 8 0.15 -12.70 2.43
C HIS A 8 1.14 -12.59 3.59
N GLU A 9 0.74 -11.92 4.67
CA GLU A 9 1.59 -11.60 5.82
C GLU A 9 0.77 -11.71 7.11
N PHE A 10 1.38 -12.28 8.15
CA PHE A 10 0.74 -12.42 9.45
C PHE A 10 1.76 -12.44 10.60
N PRO A 11 1.50 -11.77 11.74
CA PRO A 11 2.38 -11.83 12.91
C PRO A 11 2.56 -13.25 13.46
N PRO A 12 3.67 -13.57 14.16
CA PRO A 12 4.79 -12.68 14.51
C PRO A 12 5.86 -12.57 13.41
N TYR A 13 5.62 -13.13 12.23
CA TYR A 13 6.61 -13.19 11.15
C TYR A 13 6.76 -11.85 10.43
N GLU A 14 5.63 -11.16 10.20
CA GLU A 14 5.61 -9.87 9.50
C GLU A 14 4.68 -8.88 10.20
N PHE A 15 5.08 -7.60 10.23
CA PHE A 15 4.39 -6.50 10.91
C PHE A 15 4.19 -5.30 9.97
N ALA A 16 3.45 -5.50 8.89
CA ALA A 16 2.99 -4.43 8.00
C ALA A 16 1.52 -4.06 8.27
N GLY A 17 1.01 -3.02 7.59
CA GLY A 17 -0.34 -2.50 7.80
C GLY A 17 -1.44 -3.55 7.64
N THR A 18 -1.41 -4.32 6.54
CA THR A 18 -2.36 -5.42 6.28
C THR A 18 -2.25 -6.52 7.34
N ALA A 19 -1.03 -6.90 7.73
CA ALA A 19 -0.79 -7.93 8.74
C ALA A 19 -1.31 -7.52 10.12
N ILE A 20 -1.06 -6.28 10.55
CA ILE A 20 -1.52 -5.73 11.82
C ILE A 20 -3.05 -5.63 11.85
N TYR A 21 -3.66 -5.09 10.78
CA TYR A 21 -5.11 -5.02 10.65
C TYR A 21 -5.75 -6.41 10.75
N THR A 22 -5.26 -7.36 9.94
CA THR A 22 -5.79 -8.73 9.90
C THR A 22 -5.68 -9.40 11.27
N TYR A 23 -4.52 -9.28 11.93
CA TYR A 23 -4.28 -9.82 13.26
C TYR A 23 -5.26 -9.25 14.29
N ASN A 24 -5.46 -7.94 14.30
CA ASN A 24 -6.36 -7.27 15.24
C ASN A 24 -7.81 -7.74 15.07
N ILE A 25 -8.28 -7.84 13.83
CA ILE A 25 -9.64 -8.31 13.51
C ILE A 25 -9.82 -9.79 13.85
N VAL A 26 -8.86 -10.65 13.49
CA VAL A 26 -8.89 -12.08 13.84
C VAL A 26 -8.98 -12.25 15.36
N LYS A 27 -8.15 -11.52 16.12
CA LYS A 27 -8.17 -11.57 17.59
C LYS A 27 -9.53 -11.14 18.13
N ALA A 28 -10.07 -10.02 17.67
CA ALA A 28 -11.36 -9.51 18.15
C ALA A 28 -12.54 -10.43 17.81
N LEU A 29 -12.56 -11.05 16.63
CA LEU A 29 -13.61 -11.99 16.21
C LEU A 29 -13.48 -13.36 16.88
N SER A 30 -12.26 -13.78 17.22
CA SER A 30 -11.99 -15.07 17.88
C SER A 30 -12.62 -15.20 19.28
N GLU A 31 -13.06 -14.10 19.88
CA GLU A 31 -13.82 -14.12 21.14
C GLU A 31 -15.24 -14.69 20.97
N ARG A 32 -15.79 -14.72 19.74
CA ARG A 32 -17.18 -15.11 19.47
C ARG A 32 -17.34 -16.14 18.36
N HIS A 33 -16.28 -16.46 17.64
CA HIS A 33 -16.31 -17.30 16.45
C HIS A 33 -15.11 -18.23 16.38
N GLU A 34 -15.23 -19.28 15.55
CA GLU A 34 -14.13 -20.18 15.24
C GLU A 34 -13.30 -19.57 14.09
N LEU A 35 -12.10 -19.09 14.42
CA LEU A 35 -11.27 -18.32 13.49
C LEU A 35 -10.11 -19.15 12.92
N PHE A 36 -9.89 -18.95 11.64
CA PHE A 36 -8.81 -19.56 10.87
C PHE A 36 -8.09 -18.49 10.07
N VAL A 37 -6.78 -18.69 9.87
CA VAL A 37 -5.95 -17.84 9.04
C VAL A 37 -5.17 -18.73 8.07
N PHE A 38 -5.19 -18.39 6.79
CA PHE A 38 -4.27 -18.94 5.81
C PHE A 38 -3.32 -17.84 5.35
N SER A 39 -2.01 -18.02 5.56
CA SER A 39 -1.01 -17.01 5.21
C SER A 39 0.21 -17.57 4.52
N ARG A 40 0.82 -16.75 3.66
CA ARG A 40 2.20 -16.99 3.22
C ARG A 40 3.16 -16.78 4.40
N LEU A 41 4.25 -17.57 4.40
CA LEU A 41 5.41 -17.38 5.27
C LEU A 41 6.64 -17.06 4.41
N GLU A 42 7.30 -15.94 4.71
CA GLU A 42 8.59 -15.58 4.12
C GLU A 42 9.73 -15.98 5.06
N ASP A 43 10.14 -17.25 5.02
CA ASP A 43 11.27 -17.74 5.81
C ASP A 43 12.16 -18.66 4.96
N LYS A 44 13.36 -18.20 4.64
CA LYS A 44 14.33 -18.94 3.81
C LYS A 44 14.85 -20.22 4.46
N SER A 45 14.65 -20.38 5.77
CA SER A 45 15.04 -21.60 6.49
C SER A 45 14.01 -22.73 6.36
N VAL A 46 12.79 -22.43 5.91
CA VAL A 46 11.69 -23.38 5.74
C VAL A 46 11.60 -23.80 4.27
N ALA A 47 11.37 -25.09 4.00
CA ALA A 47 11.33 -25.58 2.63
C ALA A 47 10.16 -24.95 1.84
N PRO A 48 10.34 -24.61 0.55
CA PRO A 48 9.26 -24.04 -0.25
C PRO A 48 8.02 -24.95 -0.31
N TYR A 49 6.87 -24.33 -0.05
CA TYR A 49 5.52 -24.91 0.05
C TYR A 49 5.32 -25.89 1.20
N GLU A 50 6.23 -25.93 2.17
CA GLU A 50 5.97 -26.57 3.45
C GLU A 50 4.80 -25.89 4.14
N LEU A 51 3.89 -26.69 4.71
CA LEU A 51 2.74 -26.23 5.46
C LEU A 51 3.04 -26.30 6.95
N ILE A 52 2.83 -25.20 7.66
CA ILE A 52 3.01 -25.13 9.10
C ILE A 52 1.66 -24.77 9.71
N ASP A 53 1.17 -25.65 10.58
CA ASP A 53 -0.07 -25.44 11.33
C ASP A 53 0.26 -25.00 12.76
N GLU A 54 -0.37 -23.91 13.18
CA GLU A 54 -0.24 -23.36 14.52
C GLU A 54 -1.61 -23.24 15.17
N ASP A 55 -1.76 -23.86 16.34
CA ASP A 55 -2.85 -23.56 17.26
C ASP A 55 -2.44 -22.42 18.19
N ARG A 56 -3.08 -21.26 18.06
CA ARG A 56 -2.83 -20.08 18.90
C ARG A 56 -3.90 -19.90 19.99
N GLY A 57 -4.58 -20.99 20.35
CA GLY A 57 -5.62 -21.04 21.38
C GLY A 57 -6.96 -20.55 20.86
N LYS A 58 -7.10 -19.23 20.62
CA LYS A 58 -8.38 -18.65 20.18
C LYS A 58 -8.64 -18.79 18.68
N TYR A 59 -7.60 -19.03 17.89
CA TYR A 59 -7.68 -19.17 16.44
C TYR A 59 -6.53 -20.05 15.94
N ARG A 60 -6.73 -20.65 14.76
CA ARG A 60 -5.72 -21.49 14.09
C ARG A 60 -5.12 -20.77 12.89
N VAL A 61 -3.85 -21.03 12.63
CA VAL A 61 -3.12 -20.45 11.50
C VAL A 61 -2.49 -21.59 10.70
N ARG A 62 -2.75 -21.64 9.39
CA ARG A 62 -1.99 -22.43 8.43
C ARG A 62 -1.11 -21.50 7.62
N LEU A 63 0.19 -21.72 7.69
CA LEU A 63 1.19 -21.01 6.91
C LEU A 63 1.64 -21.87 5.74
N ILE A 64 1.81 -21.27 4.57
CA ILE A 64 2.51 -21.87 3.43
C ILE A 64 3.83 -21.15 3.19
N SER A 65 4.93 -21.89 3.34
CA SER A 65 6.26 -21.35 3.08
C SER A 65 6.41 -20.97 1.62
N ARG A 66 6.63 -19.69 1.33
CA ARG A 66 7.07 -19.23 0.02
C ARG A 66 8.16 -18.18 0.25
N PRO A 67 9.39 -18.58 0.58
CA PRO A 67 10.42 -17.62 0.97
C PRO A 67 10.79 -16.63 -0.14
N GLU A 68 10.65 -17.05 -1.40
CA GLU A 68 10.99 -16.24 -2.55
C GLU A 68 9.81 -16.21 -3.53
N LEU A 69 9.52 -15.03 -4.05
CA LEU A 69 8.50 -14.83 -5.07
C LEU A 69 9.15 -14.92 -6.44
N GLN A 70 8.84 -15.99 -7.16
CA GLN A 70 9.26 -16.14 -8.54
C GLN A 70 8.18 -15.59 -9.46
N TRP A 71 8.45 -14.46 -10.11
CA TRP A 71 7.49 -13.82 -11.02
C TRP A 71 7.65 -14.32 -12.46
N THR A 72 8.44 -15.37 -12.70
CA THR A 72 8.69 -15.90 -14.06
C THR A 72 7.99 -17.23 -14.26
N PRO A 73 7.14 -17.40 -15.30
CA PRO A 73 6.59 -16.34 -16.16
C PRO A 73 5.73 -15.34 -15.37
N PHE A 74 5.43 -14.16 -15.94
CA PHE A 74 4.75 -13.04 -15.23
C PHE A 74 3.47 -13.45 -14.50
N GLU A 75 2.75 -14.43 -15.04
CA GLU A 75 1.60 -15.08 -14.43
C GLU A 75 1.86 -15.52 -12.98
N ASN A 76 3.06 -15.99 -12.65
CA ASN A 76 3.45 -16.42 -11.31
C ASN A 76 3.44 -15.27 -10.27
N SER A 77 3.38 -14.01 -10.71
CA SER A 77 3.15 -12.87 -9.82
C SER A 77 1.76 -12.81 -9.22
N TYR A 78 0.79 -13.56 -9.77
CA TYR A 78 -0.58 -13.63 -9.29
C TYR A 78 -1.18 -15.04 -9.23
N THR A 79 -0.69 -16.02 -9.99
CA THR A 79 -1.16 -17.42 -9.96
C THR A 79 -0.13 -18.37 -9.38
N ASP A 80 -0.57 -19.34 -8.58
CA ASP A 80 0.28 -20.43 -8.11
C ASP A 80 -0.54 -21.69 -7.79
N ALA A 81 -0.37 -22.74 -8.60
CA ALA A 81 -1.17 -23.97 -8.46
C ALA A 81 -0.90 -24.74 -7.16
N ARG A 82 0.30 -24.64 -6.59
CA ARG A 82 0.64 -25.31 -5.33
C ARG A 82 0.03 -24.58 -4.13
N ALA A 83 0.06 -23.24 -4.16
CA ALA A 83 -0.61 -22.42 -3.17
C ALA A 83 -2.13 -22.56 -3.27
N GLU A 84 -2.69 -22.59 -4.48
CA GLU A 84 -4.11 -22.89 -4.71
C GLU A 84 -4.48 -24.25 -4.12
N LYS A 85 -3.71 -25.31 -4.42
CA LYS A 85 -3.97 -26.65 -3.88
C LYS A 85 -3.92 -26.67 -2.35
N ALA A 86 -2.88 -26.09 -1.74
CA ALA A 86 -2.77 -26.04 -0.29
C ALA A 86 -3.94 -25.28 0.35
N PHE A 87 -4.39 -24.20 -0.30
CA PHE A 87 -5.54 -23.44 0.14
C PHE A 87 -6.86 -24.21 -0.01
N THR A 88 -7.09 -24.91 -1.13
CA THR A 88 -8.31 -25.70 -1.34
C THR A 88 -8.38 -26.90 -0.42
N ASP A 89 -7.27 -27.61 -0.20
CA ASP A 89 -7.20 -28.68 0.79
C ASP A 89 -7.56 -28.15 2.18
N TYR A 90 -7.10 -26.95 2.54
CA TYR A 90 -7.46 -26.31 3.81
C TYR A 90 -8.93 -25.91 3.87
N LEU A 91 -9.48 -25.31 2.81
CA LEU A 91 -10.91 -24.99 2.72
C LEU A 91 -11.79 -26.22 2.96
N ASP A 92 -11.42 -27.35 2.36
CA ASP A 92 -12.17 -28.61 2.47
C ASP A 92 -12.06 -29.23 3.87
N GLU A 93 -10.91 -29.04 4.54
CA GLU A 93 -10.70 -29.42 5.94
C GLU A 93 -11.56 -28.57 6.89
N ILE A 94 -11.48 -27.24 6.76
CA ILE A 94 -12.06 -26.31 7.74
C ILE A 94 -13.45 -25.81 7.38
N ARG A 95 -14.00 -26.14 6.21
CA ARG A 95 -15.37 -25.83 5.74
C ARG A 95 -15.92 -24.51 6.33
N PRO A 96 -15.35 -23.34 5.96
CA PRO A 96 -15.72 -22.07 6.57
C PRO A 96 -17.07 -21.59 6.04
N ASP A 97 -17.80 -20.82 6.85
CA ASP A 97 -19.05 -20.16 6.45
C ASP A 97 -18.76 -18.95 5.55
N VAL A 98 -17.65 -18.25 5.82
CA VAL A 98 -17.19 -17.07 5.09
C VAL A 98 -15.66 -17.09 4.97
N VAL A 99 -15.15 -16.69 3.80
CA VAL A 99 -13.74 -16.39 3.58
C VAL A 99 -13.56 -14.89 3.36
N HIS A 100 -12.69 -14.27 4.15
CA HIS A 100 -12.33 -12.86 4.03
C HIS A 100 -10.87 -12.72 3.56
N PHE A 101 -10.71 -12.39 2.28
CA PHE A 101 -9.42 -12.05 1.69
C PHE A 101 -8.95 -10.66 2.10
N GLN A 102 -7.72 -10.59 2.56
CA GLN A 102 -7.02 -9.35 2.92
C GLN A 102 -6.01 -9.01 1.84
N HIS A 103 -5.21 -9.99 1.41
CA HIS A 103 -4.27 -9.80 0.33
C HIS A 103 -3.79 -11.16 -0.20
N LEU A 104 -3.37 -11.21 -1.46
CA LEU A 104 -3.01 -12.45 -2.16
C LEU A 104 -1.62 -12.42 -2.80
N LEU A 105 -0.80 -11.40 -2.55
CA LEU A 105 0.59 -11.40 -3.02
C LEU A 105 1.32 -12.64 -2.51
N GLY A 106 1.93 -13.39 -3.42
CA GLY A 106 2.59 -14.63 -3.02
C GLY A 106 1.66 -15.75 -2.59
N LEU A 107 0.36 -15.59 -2.77
CA LEU A 107 -0.60 -16.68 -2.83
C LEU A 107 -1.06 -16.81 -4.29
N SER A 108 -2.21 -17.45 -4.51
CA SER A 108 -2.84 -17.48 -5.83
C SER A 108 -4.14 -16.70 -5.78
N TRP A 109 -4.38 -15.86 -6.79
CA TRP A 109 -5.65 -15.17 -6.90
C TRP A 109 -6.81 -16.15 -7.18
N THR A 110 -6.54 -17.29 -7.82
CA THR A 110 -7.53 -18.36 -8.11
C THR A 110 -8.17 -18.93 -6.84
N CYS A 111 -7.54 -18.73 -5.67
CA CYS A 111 -8.15 -19.01 -4.38
C CYS A 111 -9.55 -18.36 -4.25
N VAL A 112 -9.75 -17.15 -4.78
CA VAL A 112 -11.07 -16.48 -4.75
C VAL A 112 -12.12 -17.25 -5.56
N GLU A 113 -11.74 -17.75 -6.74
CA GLU A 113 -12.63 -18.56 -7.59
C GLU A 113 -13.00 -19.88 -6.92
N GLU A 114 -12.03 -20.52 -6.24
CA GLU A 114 -12.22 -21.79 -5.55
C GLU A 114 -13.20 -21.71 -4.37
N VAL A 115 -13.23 -20.57 -3.66
CA VAL A 115 -14.25 -20.30 -2.64
C VAL A 115 -15.62 -20.16 -3.28
N LYS A 116 -15.72 -19.41 -4.39
CA LYS A 116 -17.00 -19.20 -5.09
C LYS A 116 -17.59 -20.49 -5.66
N LYS A 117 -16.74 -21.39 -6.20
CA LYS A 117 -17.14 -22.74 -6.66
C LYS A 117 -17.78 -23.58 -5.56
N ARG A 118 -17.35 -23.39 -4.31
CA ARG A 118 -17.90 -24.06 -3.12
C ARG A 118 -19.12 -23.36 -2.53
N GLN A 119 -19.60 -22.29 -3.17
CA GLN A 119 -20.74 -21.48 -2.72
C GLN A 119 -20.56 -20.91 -1.30
N ILE A 120 -19.32 -20.68 -0.90
CA ILE A 120 -18.97 -20.04 0.37
C ILE A 120 -18.96 -18.53 0.17
N GLY A 121 -19.38 -17.78 1.20
CA GLY A 121 -19.38 -16.32 1.18
C GLY A 121 -17.97 -15.74 1.04
N VAL A 122 -17.80 -14.76 0.14
CA VAL A 122 -16.50 -14.12 -0.15
C VAL A 122 -16.57 -12.64 0.18
N VAL A 123 -15.72 -12.21 1.12
CA VAL A 123 -15.43 -10.79 1.38
C VAL A 123 -13.99 -10.51 0.97
N PHE A 124 -13.71 -9.34 0.39
CA PHE A 124 -12.35 -8.92 0.08
C PHE A 124 -12.11 -7.48 0.57
N THR A 125 -11.20 -7.29 1.53
CA THR A 125 -10.69 -5.95 1.86
C THR A 125 -9.52 -5.59 0.94
N LEU A 126 -9.69 -4.54 0.13
CA LEU A 126 -8.69 -3.99 -0.76
C LEU A 126 -7.88 -2.93 0.01
N HIS A 127 -6.69 -3.30 0.49
CA HIS A 127 -5.81 -2.41 1.27
C HIS A 127 -5.00 -1.44 0.40
N ASP A 128 -4.72 -1.84 -0.84
CA ASP A 128 -3.89 -1.09 -1.78
C ASP A 128 -4.30 -1.35 -3.24
N PHE A 129 -3.48 -0.87 -4.18
CA PHE A 129 -3.72 -1.01 -5.61
C PHE A 129 -3.09 -2.26 -6.22
N TRP A 130 -2.66 -3.28 -5.46
CA TRP A 130 -1.96 -4.44 -6.00
C TRP A 130 -2.77 -5.16 -7.09
N THR A 131 -4.08 -5.29 -6.93
CA THR A 131 -4.95 -5.85 -7.98
C THR A 131 -4.87 -5.05 -9.28
N MET A 132 -4.76 -3.71 -9.20
CA MET A 132 -4.60 -2.81 -10.35
C MET A 132 -3.19 -2.72 -10.93
N CYS A 133 -2.21 -2.71 -10.04
CA CYS A 133 -0.85 -2.33 -10.30
C CYS A 133 0.03 -3.42 -9.69
N PRO A 134 0.87 -4.14 -10.46
CA PRO A 134 1.73 -5.16 -9.89
C PRO A 134 2.65 -4.62 -8.79
N MET A 135 3.02 -3.33 -8.85
CA MET A 135 3.81 -2.66 -7.82
C MET A 135 3.00 -2.19 -6.60
N GLY A 136 1.67 -2.29 -6.61
CA GLY A 136 0.78 -1.95 -5.49
C GLY A 136 0.50 -0.46 -5.27
N GLN A 137 1.18 0.44 -5.98
CA GLN A 137 1.27 1.84 -5.57
C GLN A 137 0.72 2.87 -6.57
N ARG A 138 0.48 2.45 -7.81
CA ARG A 138 0.06 3.36 -8.91
C ARG A 138 0.92 4.63 -9.02
N MET A 139 2.21 4.45 -8.78
CA MET A 139 3.26 5.40 -9.12
C MET A 139 4.17 4.70 -10.13
N CYS A 140 4.40 5.34 -11.27
CA CYS A 140 5.25 4.80 -12.30
C CYS A 140 6.71 4.96 -11.89
N TYR A 141 7.43 3.86 -11.73
CA TYR A 141 8.80 3.91 -11.22
C TYR A 141 9.84 4.38 -12.25
N THR A 142 9.44 4.63 -13.50
CA THR A 142 10.36 5.15 -14.54
C THR A 142 10.41 6.66 -14.59
N ASP A 143 9.25 7.32 -14.55
CA ASP A 143 9.12 8.78 -14.59
C ASP A 143 8.77 9.39 -13.22
N ARG A 144 8.38 8.56 -12.24
CA ARG A 144 7.93 8.94 -10.88
C ARG A 144 6.63 9.74 -10.86
N GLU A 145 5.86 9.67 -11.94
CA GLU A 145 4.54 10.27 -11.99
C GLU A 145 3.50 9.30 -11.45
N LEU A 146 2.42 9.84 -10.90
CA LEU A 146 1.27 9.05 -10.51
C LEU A 146 0.58 8.50 -11.76
N CYS A 147 0.18 7.24 -11.72
CA CYS A 147 -0.65 6.64 -12.77
C CYS A 147 -2.11 7.05 -12.54
N GLU A 148 -2.49 8.27 -12.96
CA GLU A 148 -3.89 8.71 -12.94
C GLU A 148 -4.77 7.79 -13.80
N GLU A 149 -4.26 7.46 -15.00
CA GLU A 149 -4.77 6.39 -15.86
C GLU A 149 -3.77 5.23 -15.96
N ILE A 150 -4.28 4.06 -16.34
CA ILE A 150 -3.47 2.83 -16.45
C ILE A 150 -3.00 2.67 -17.90
N ILE A 151 -1.71 2.92 -18.09
CA ILE A 151 -1.02 2.83 -19.38
C ILE A 151 -0.13 1.59 -19.33
N PHE A 152 -0.56 0.49 -19.94
CA PHE A 152 0.10 -0.81 -19.78
C PHE A 152 1.53 -0.84 -20.32
N GLU A 153 1.83 -0.04 -21.33
CA GLU A 153 3.16 0.10 -21.93
C GLU A 153 4.20 0.62 -20.91
N LYS A 154 3.76 1.38 -19.90
CA LYS A 154 4.61 1.83 -18.79
C LYS A 154 4.87 0.72 -17.76
N CYS A 155 4.03 -0.32 -17.68
CA CYS A 155 4.10 -1.34 -16.63
C CYS A 155 5.34 -2.24 -16.76
N GLY A 156 5.74 -2.61 -17.97
CA GLY A 156 6.92 -3.44 -18.21
C GLY A 156 8.20 -2.82 -17.64
N PRO A 157 8.58 -1.60 -18.05
CA PRO A 157 9.70 -0.88 -17.47
C PRO A 157 9.55 -0.58 -15.98
N CYS A 158 8.32 -0.41 -15.50
CA CYS A 158 8.05 -0.21 -14.08
C CYS A 158 8.43 -1.46 -13.26
N VAL A 159 7.98 -2.64 -13.68
CA VAL A 159 8.16 -3.91 -12.96
C VAL A 159 9.53 -4.54 -13.20
N PHE A 160 10.09 -4.43 -14.41
CA PHE A 160 11.32 -5.13 -14.80
C PHE A 160 12.50 -4.21 -15.13
N GLY A 161 12.31 -2.89 -15.06
CA GLY A 161 13.36 -1.92 -15.38
C GLY A 161 13.82 -1.99 -16.84
N ALA A 162 15.13 -1.80 -17.06
CA ALA A 162 15.75 -1.77 -18.40
C ALA A 162 15.80 -3.14 -19.11
N GLY A 163 15.43 -4.22 -18.43
CA GLY A 163 15.40 -5.56 -19.02
C GLY A 163 14.05 -5.96 -19.62
N TRP A 164 13.06 -5.08 -19.60
CA TRP A 164 11.80 -5.31 -20.29
C TRP A 164 11.96 -5.18 -21.81
N VAL A 165 11.53 -6.20 -22.55
CA VAL A 165 11.37 -6.15 -24.00
C VAL A 165 9.87 -6.24 -24.31
N PRO A 166 9.26 -5.24 -24.95
CA PRO A 166 7.84 -5.27 -25.30
C PRO A 166 7.50 -6.49 -26.18
N PRO A 167 6.30 -7.09 -26.04
CA PRO A 167 5.87 -8.23 -26.85
C PRO A 167 5.86 -7.96 -28.36
N GLU A 168 5.76 -6.68 -28.76
CA GLU A 168 5.72 -6.21 -30.15
C GLU A 168 7.12 -5.90 -30.72
N ALA A 169 8.19 -6.03 -29.92
CA ALA A 169 9.54 -5.84 -30.42
C ALA A 169 9.90 -6.96 -31.43
N PRO A 170 10.47 -6.65 -32.60
CA PRO A 170 10.90 -7.66 -33.55
C PRO A 170 11.82 -8.64 -32.83
N ALA A 171 11.60 -9.94 -33.04
CA ALA A 171 12.42 -10.99 -32.47
C ALA A 171 13.88 -10.72 -32.87
N VAL A 172 14.69 -10.26 -31.92
CA VAL A 172 16.12 -10.16 -32.12
C VAL A 172 16.60 -11.60 -32.17
N GLU A 173 16.99 -12.07 -33.35
CA GLU A 173 17.63 -13.37 -33.50
C GLU A 173 18.81 -13.41 -32.54
N ALA A 174 18.71 -14.26 -31.52
CA ALA A 174 19.79 -14.48 -30.59
C ALA A 174 20.93 -15.15 -31.36
N GLU A 175 21.92 -14.36 -31.79
CA GLU A 175 23.16 -14.88 -32.31
C GLU A 175 23.78 -15.83 -31.28
N ASN A 176 23.78 -17.11 -31.62
CA ASN A 176 24.53 -18.20 -31.03
C ASN A 176 24.35 -18.44 -29.51
N GLY A 177 23.47 -19.40 -29.21
CA GLY A 177 23.69 -20.33 -28.10
C GLY A 177 22.63 -20.30 -27.00
N ALA A 178 21.85 -21.38 -26.94
CA ALA A 178 21.01 -21.83 -25.83
C ALA A 178 20.10 -20.77 -25.18
N ALA A 179 18.79 -20.91 -25.40
CA ALA A 179 17.74 -20.22 -24.65
C ALA A 179 17.91 -20.41 -23.12
N LYS A 180 18.66 -19.51 -22.48
CA LYS A 180 18.75 -19.33 -21.03
C LYS A 180 17.71 -18.28 -20.63
N THR A 181 16.43 -18.65 -20.69
CA THR A 181 15.32 -17.70 -20.50
C THR A 181 14.32 -18.09 -19.40
N PRO A 182 14.78 -18.66 -18.26
CA PRO A 182 14.05 -18.47 -16.99
C PRO A 182 14.77 -17.62 -15.93
N SER A 183 16.11 -17.66 -15.84
CA SER A 183 16.83 -16.98 -14.74
C SER A 183 16.90 -15.46 -14.90
N ARG A 184 17.00 -14.97 -16.14
CA ARG A 184 17.17 -13.55 -16.45
C ARG A 184 15.95 -12.70 -16.05
N PHE A 185 14.74 -13.26 -16.09
CA PHE A 185 13.52 -12.52 -15.75
C PHE A 185 13.43 -12.21 -14.25
N GLN A 186 13.72 -13.19 -13.39
CA GLN A 186 13.75 -12.98 -11.94
C GLN A 186 14.88 -12.03 -11.54
N GLU A 187 16.06 -12.19 -12.14
CA GLU A 187 17.21 -11.31 -11.89
C GLU A 187 16.89 -9.84 -12.20
N LEU A 188 16.12 -9.57 -13.26
CA LEU A 188 15.72 -8.21 -13.64
C LEU A 188 14.70 -7.59 -12.68
N PHE A 189 13.73 -8.38 -12.21
CA PHE A 189 12.80 -7.95 -11.18
C PHE A 189 13.54 -7.64 -9.86
N ASP A 190 14.39 -8.54 -9.40
CA ASP A 190 15.20 -8.33 -8.19
C ASP A 190 16.14 -7.13 -8.35
N GLN A 191 16.76 -6.96 -9.52
CA GLN A 191 17.57 -5.79 -9.85
C GLN A 191 16.73 -4.52 -9.82
N ARG A 192 15.48 -4.53 -10.28
CA ARG A 192 14.58 -3.37 -10.22
C ARG A 192 14.30 -2.96 -8.78
N PHE A 193 14.04 -3.89 -7.87
CA PHE A 193 13.88 -3.55 -6.45
C PHE A 193 15.16 -3.01 -5.83
N ARG A 194 16.34 -3.57 -6.19
CA ARG A 194 17.65 -3.05 -5.75
C ARG A 194 18.00 -1.67 -6.34
N THR A 195 17.58 -1.40 -7.57
CA THR A 195 17.88 -0.15 -8.30
C THR A 195 16.72 0.85 -8.28
N THR A 196 15.67 0.54 -7.51
CA THR A 196 14.56 1.45 -7.26
C THR A 196 15.14 2.70 -6.63
N PRO A 197 14.89 3.89 -7.21
CA PRO A 197 15.90 4.92 -7.13
C PRO A 197 16.13 5.46 -5.73
N GLY A 198 17.35 5.29 -5.26
CA GLY A 198 18.10 6.39 -4.69
C GLY A 198 19.13 6.87 -5.74
N VAL A 199 19.16 8.12 -6.23
CA VAL A 199 19.65 9.41 -5.68
C VAL A 199 18.74 10.47 -6.29
N PHE A 200 17.82 11.04 -5.50
CA PHE A 200 16.92 12.17 -5.83
C PHE A 200 16.76 12.50 -7.33
N ALA A 201 15.77 11.87 -7.98
CA ALA A 201 15.34 12.03 -9.38
C ALA A 201 16.40 12.65 -10.32
N ARG A 202 17.26 11.84 -10.96
CA ARG A 202 18.27 12.32 -11.93
C ARG A 202 17.64 13.39 -12.84
N ARG A 203 18.07 14.64 -12.61
CA ARG A 203 17.77 15.92 -13.26
C ARG A 203 16.87 15.89 -14.52
N PRO A 204 15.88 16.80 -14.63
CA PRO A 204 14.92 16.81 -15.73
C PRO A 204 15.62 17.15 -17.05
N ARG A 205 15.63 16.21 -17.98
CA ARG A 205 15.64 16.54 -19.42
C ARG A 205 14.23 16.41 -19.98
N ALA A 206 13.29 17.13 -19.35
CA ALA A 206 11.91 17.29 -19.81
C ALA A 206 11.78 18.41 -20.87
N TRP A 207 12.81 18.63 -21.71
CA TRP A 207 12.81 19.72 -22.71
C TRP A 207 12.96 19.26 -24.17
N ALA A 208 12.75 17.96 -24.47
CA ALA A 208 12.85 17.47 -25.85
C ALA A 208 11.62 16.71 -26.38
N TRP A 209 10.67 16.29 -25.54
CA TRP A 209 9.50 15.50 -25.98
C TRP A 209 8.17 16.26 -26.05
N ALA A 210 8.17 17.56 -25.75
CA ALA A 210 6.99 18.43 -25.91
C ALA A 210 6.87 19.07 -27.30
N ALA A 211 7.86 18.89 -28.19
CA ALA A 211 7.89 19.55 -29.50
C ALA A 211 7.32 18.73 -30.68
N LEU A 212 6.77 17.53 -30.43
CA LEU A 212 6.28 16.64 -31.51
C LEU A 212 4.80 16.26 -31.40
N ARG A 213 4.00 17.00 -30.63
CA ARG A 213 2.52 16.91 -30.68
C ARG A 213 1.91 18.16 -31.30
N SER A 214 2.28 18.44 -32.55
CA SER A 214 1.56 19.40 -33.38
C SER A 214 1.60 18.95 -34.85
N ALA A 215 0.81 17.92 -35.16
CA ALA A 215 0.23 17.64 -36.48
C ALA A 215 -0.69 16.41 -36.29
N GLY A 216 -1.99 16.63 -36.01
CA GLY A 216 -3.06 16.46 -37.01
C GLY A 216 -3.71 15.09 -36.82
N GLN A 217 -5.02 14.87 -36.88
CA GLN A 217 -6.22 15.63 -37.19
C GLN A 217 -7.38 14.95 -36.44
N SER A 218 -8.43 15.72 -36.16
CA SER A 218 -9.73 15.26 -35.66
C SER A 218 -10.51 14.45 -36.69
N VAL A 219 -11.16 13.35 -36.30
CA VAL A 219 -12.38 12.85 -36.96
C VAL A 219 -13.30 12.12 -35.97
N GLY A 220 -14.56 12.56 -35.90
CA GLY A 220 -15.73 11.68 -35.81
C GLY A 220 -16.27 11.29 -34.42
N VAL A 221 -17.29 12.02 -33.95
CA VAL A 221 -18.24 11.54 -32.93
C VAL A 221 -19.18 10.52 -33.60
N GLY A 222 -19.26 9.31 -33.05
CA GLY A 222 -20.20 8.28 -33.46
C GLY A 222 -20.71 7.52 -32.24
N THR A 223 -22.02 7.61 -31.98
CA THR A 223 -22.73 6.83 -30.96
C THR A 223 -23.02 5.42 -31.45
N ARG A 224 -22.58 4.38 -30.71
CA ARG A 224 -23.30 3.12 -30.48
C ARG A 224 -22.55 2.25 -29.48
N SER A 225 -23.33 1.66 -28.57
CA SER A 225 -22.93 0.67 -27.56
C SER A 225 -22.58 -0.68 -28.20
N GLU A 226 -21.33 -1.10 -28.06
CA GLU A 226 -20.91 -2.50 -28.13
C GLU A 226 -19.99 -2.76 -26.93
N PRO A 227 -20.10 -3.91 -26.23
CA PRO A 227 -19.17 -4.24 -25.17
C PRO A 227 -17.77 -4.38 -25.76
N PRO A 228 -16.71 -3.85 -25.12
CA PRO A 228 -15.37 -3.95 -25.69
C PRO A 228 -14.98 -5.41 -25.80
N GLN A 229 -14.75 -5.86 -27.05
CA GLN A 229 -14.12 -7.13 -27.34
C GLN A 229 -12.77 -7.17 -26.61
N VAL A 230 -12.53 -8.22 -25.81
CA VAL A 230 -11.26 -8.44 -25.11
C VAL A 230 -10.17 -8.75 -26.13
N LEU A 231 -9.60 -7.71 -26.72
CA LEU A 231 -8.28 -7.71 -27.32
C LEU A 231 -7.31 -7.45 -26.19
N THR A 232 -6.37 -8.34 -25.86
CA THR A 232 -5.02 -7.85 -25.50
C THR A 232 -3.96 -8.95 -25.62
N PRO A 233 -2.89 -8.73 -26.41
CA PRO A 233 -1.66 -9.53 -26.36
C PRO A 233 -0.71 -9.12 -25.22
N HIS A 234 -0.97 -8.02 -24.50
CA HIS A 234 -0.04 -7.48 -23.49
C HIS A 234 -0.22 -8.14 -22.09
N PRO A 235 0.85 -8.67 -21.46
CA PRO A 235 0.73 -9.49 -20.23
C PRO A 235 0.19 -8.73 -19.01
N PHE A 236 0.41 -7.41 -18.95
CA PHE A 236 -0.13 -6.57 -17.88
C PHE A 236 -1.63 -6.32 -18.01
N ALA A 237 -2.14 -6.19 -19.24
CA ALA A 237 -3.58 -6.08 -19.48
C ALA A 237 -4.28 -7.42 -19.20
N LYS A 238 -3.64 -8.55 -19.52
CA LYS A 238 -4.11 -9.88 -19.13
C LYS A 238 -4.21 -10.02 -17.61
N ARG A 239 -3.17 -9.63 -16.86
CA ARG A 239 -3.23 -9.60 -15.38
C ARG A 239 -4.37 -8.71 -14.89
N PHE A 240 -4.46 -7.50 -15.43
CA PHE A 240 -5.48 -6.52 -15.07
C PHE A 240 -6.89 -7.09 -15.21
N ALA A 241 -7.22 -7.61 -16.40
CA ALA A 241 -8.51 -8.22 -16.69
C ALA A 241 -8.79 -9.43 -15.77
N ARG A 242 -7.77 -10.25 -15.49
CA ARG A 242 -7.93 -11.40 -14.59
C ARG A 242 -8.19 -10.97 -13.14
N MET A 243 -7.50 -9.94 -12.63
CA MET A 243 -7.76 -9.37 -11.31
C MET A 243 -9.16 -8.74 -11.24
N GLN A 244 -9.59 -8.03 -12.29
CA GLN A 244 -10.92 -7.44 -12.37
C GLN A 244 -12.01 -8.53 -12.33
N GLN A 245 -11.86 -9.59 -13.12
CA GLN A 245 -12.76 -10.75 -13.10
C GLN A 245 -12.79 -11.42 -11.72
N ALA A 246 -11.63 -11.56 -11.08
CA ALA A 246 -11.49 -12.15 -9.75
C ALA A 246 -12.30 -11.43 -8.69
N LEU A 247 -12.17 -10.11 -8.64
CA LEU A 247 -12.92 -9.28 -7.71
C LEU A 247 -14.43 -9.36 -7.99
N GLY A 248 -14.81 -9.63 -9.25
CA GLY A 248 -16.17 -9.98 -9.64
C GLY A 248 -16.72 -11.26 -8.99
N ALA A 249 -15.90 -12.12 -8.38
CA ALA A 249 -16.35 -13.29 -7.62
C ALA A 249 -16.61 -13.01 -6.13
N ALA A 250 -16.17 -11.85 -5.60
CA ALA A 250 -16.40 -11.47 -4.21
C ALA A 250 -17.85 -10.97 -3.99
N ASP A 251 -18.51 -11.40 -2.92
CA ASP A 251 -19.87 -10.93 -2.61
C ASP A 251 -19.86 -9.48 -2.08
N LEU A 252 -18.76 -9.06 -1.44
CA LEU A 252 -18.51 -7.68 -1.04
C LEU A 252 -17.02 -7.32 -1.08
N LEU A 253 -16.74 -6.13 -1.59
CA LEU A 253 -15.43 -5.47 -1.50
C LEU A 253 -15.47 -4.39 -0.42
N ILE A 254 -14.40 -4.28 0.36
CA ILE A 254 -14.24 -3.26 1.40
C ILE A 254 -12.96 -2.48 1.12
N THR A 255 -12.99 -1.16 1.23
CA THR A 255 -11.78 -0.32 1.19
C THR A 255 -11.63 0.46 2.49
N PRO A 256 -10.39 0.73 2.94
CA PRO A 256 -10.10 1.51 4.14
C PRO A 256 -10.23 3.02 3.95
N SER A 257 -10.44 3.49 2.71
CA SER A 257 -10.64 4.90 2.36
C SER A 257 -11.65 5.04 1.23
N SER A 258 -12.37 6.16 1.20
CA SER A 258 -13.31 6.45 0.12
C SER A 258 -12.60 6.75 -1.20
N PHE A 259 -11.41 7.35 -1.15
CA PHE A 259 -10.55 7.53 -2.33
C PHE A 259 -10.23 6.20 -3.02
N LEU A 260 -9.85 5.17 -2.25
CA LEU A 260 -9.53 3.87 -2.83
C LEU A 260 -10.77 3.22 -3.45
N ARG A 261 -11.93 3.32 -2.78
CA ARG A 261 -13.23 2.84 -3.32
C ARG A 261 -13.49 3.48 -4.68
N ASP A 262 -13.41 4.81 -4.74
CA ASP A 262 -13.77 5.57 -5.93
C ASP A 262 -12.83 5.27 -7.09
N GLU A 263 -11.54 5.01 -6.81
CA GLU A 263 -10.60 4.56 -7.85
C GLU A 263 -10.91 3.14 -8.34
N PHE A 264 -11.37 2.21 -7.48
CA PHE A 264 -11.84 0.88 -7.92
C PHE A 264 -13.12 0.95 -8.75
N ILE A 265 -14.05 1.83 -8.42
CA ILE A 265 -15.23 2.09 -9.26
C ILE A 265 -14.79 2.65 -10.61
N ARG A 266 -13.93 3.67 -10.60
CA ARG A 266 -13.52 4.42 -11.80
C ARG A 266 -12.65 3.61 -12.76
N LEU A 267 -11.65 2.90 -12.25
CA LEU A 267 -10.62 2.25 -13.07
C LEU A 267 -10.83 0.75 -13.25
N PHE A 268 -11.47 0.10 -12.27
CA PHE A 268 -11.73 -1.35 -12.29
C PHE A 268 -13.17 -1.69 -12.65
N ASP A 269 -14.02 -0.69 -12.91
CA ASP A 269 -15.44 -0.85 -13.24
C ASP A 269 -16.17 -1.70 -12.19
N VAL A 270 -15.81 -1.50 -10.91
CA VAL A 270 -16.50 -2.16 -9.81
C VAL A 270 -17.86 -1.49 -9.62
N ALA A 271 -18.94 -2.29 -9.64
CA ALA A 271 -20.28 -1.81 -9.36
C ALA A 271 -20.33 -1.16 -7.95
N PRO A 272 -20.82 0.09 -7.81
CA PRO A 272 -20.81 0.82 -6.54
C PRO A 272 -21.49 0.08 -5.37
N GLU A 273 -22.53 -0.70 -5.64
CA GLU A 273 -23.26 -1.50 -4.65
C GLU A 273 -22.48 -2.72 -4.15
N ARG A 274 -21.35 -3.06 -4.79
CA ARG A 274 -20.48 -4.19 -4.42
C ARG A 274 -19.25 -3.77 -3.62
N ILE A 275 -19.06 -2.48 -3.40
CA ILE A 275 -17.87 -1.94 -2.73
C ILE A 275 -18.24 -0.87 -1.71
N ILE A 276 -17.84 -1.09 -0.47
CA ILE A 276 -18.08 -0.13 0.62
C ILE A 276 -16.77 0.45 1.14
N HIS A 277 -16.83 1.69 1.62
CA HIS A 277 -15.78 2.27 2.42
C HIS A 277 -16.03 1.93 3.89
N SER A 278 -15.07 1.28 4.54
CA SER A 278 -15.04 1.09 5.98
C SER A 278 -13.62 1.32 6.50
N HIS A 279 -13.45 2.33 7.37
CA HIS A 279 -12.18 2.60 8.04
C HIS A 279 -11.66 1.35 8.77
N ASN A 280 -10.34 1.13 8.69
CA ASN A 280 -9.68 0.07 9.42
C ASN A 280 -9.84 0.24 10.93
N GLY A 281 -10.26 -0.82 11.62
CA GLY A 281 -10.27 -0.89 13.07
C GLY A 281 -8.85 -0.87 13.66
N MET A 282 -8.61 0.00 14.64
CA MET A 282 -7.31 0.18 15.30
C MET A 282 -7.36 -0.23 16.77
N THR A 283 -6.31 -0.92 17.24
CA THR A 283 -6.11 -1.12 18.69
C THR A 283 -5.54 0.15 19.30
N PHE A 284 -5.97 0.47 20.51
CA PHE A 284 -5.49 1.65 21.23
C PHE A 284 -4.34 1.31 22.18
N ASP A 285 -4.11 0.02 22.44
CA ASP A 285 -3.24 -0.46 23.52
C ASP A 285 -1.76 -0.06 23.37
N HIS A 286 -1.29 0.13 22.14
CA HIS A 286 0.10 0.50 21.86
C HIS A 286 0.30 2.00 21.65
N VAL A 287 -0.79 2.77 21.49
CA VAL A 287 -0.75 4.22 21.32
C VAL A 287 -1.18 4.87 22.63
N VAL A 288 -0.25 4.92 23.58
CA VAL A 288 -0.44 5.70 24.81
C VAL A 288 -0.14 7.15 24.51
N ALA A 289 -1.15 8.02 24.57
CA ALA A 289 -0.93 9.45 24.39
C ALA A 289 -0.09 10.00 25.56
N HIS A 290 1.04 10.62 25.25
CA HIS A 290 1.85 11.35 26.22
C HIS A 290 1.64 12.86 26.01
N PRO A 291 1.70 13.68 27.07
CA PRO A 291 1.69 15.13 26.93
C PRO A 291 2.79 15.59 25.97
N PRO A 292 2.53 16.57 25.09
CA PRO A 292 3.57 17.16 24.25
C PRO A 292 4.74 17.64 25.11
N THR A 293 5.97 17.32 24.70
CA THR A 293 7.18 17.81 25.37
C THR A 293 7.37 19.28 25.02
N GLU A 294 7.41 20.18 25.99
CA GLU A 294 7.65 21.60 25.75
C GLU A 294 8.99 21.84 25.05
N SER A 295 9.02 22.78 24.10
CA SER A 295 10.25 23.09 23.36
C SER A 295 10.25 24.50 22.76
N ASP A 296 11.39 25.17 22.87
CA ASP A 296 11.67 26.44 22.19
C ASP A 296 11.98 26.25 20.70
N VAL A 297 12.04 25.02 20.20
CA VAL A 297 12.18 24.70 18.77
C VAL A 297 10.92 24.01 18.25
N LEU A 298 10.48 24.36 17.04
CA LEU A 298 9.36 23.70 16.38
C LEU A 298 9.84 22.42 15.69
N ARG A 299 9.29 21.27 16.06
CA ARG A 299 9.75 19.95 15.60
C ARG A 299 8.80 19.37 14.56
N PHE A 300 9.29 19.26 13.33
CA PHE A 300 8.64 18.54 12.25
C PHE A 300 9.10 17.07 12.30
N GLY A 301 8.17 16.13 12.39
CA GLY A 301 8.49 14.71 12.50
C GLY A 301 8.15 13.93 11.24
N PHE A 302 8.95 12.92 10.89
CA PHE A 302 8.54 11.83 10.00
C PHE A 302 8.59 10.52 10.79
N VAL A 303 7.56 9.69 10.66
CA VAL A 303 7.50 8.37 11.27
C VAL A 303 7.13 7.36 10.19
N GLY A 304 7.98 6.38 9.94
CA GLY A 304 7.72 5.29 8.98
C GLY A 304 8.96 4.73 8.33
N SER A 305 8.81 3.76 7.42
CA SER A 305 9.95 3.21 6.69
C SER A 305 10.60 4.27 5.79
N VAL A 306 11.93 4.32 5.80
CA VAL A 306 12.72 5.23 4.95
C VAL A 306 12.86 4.59 3.56
N ILE A 307 11.81 4.74 2.75
CA ILE A 307 11.74 4.21 1.37
C ILE A 307 11.36 5.32 0.39
N PRO A 308 11.74 5.23 -0.90
CA PRO A 308 11.54 6.30 -1.88
C PRO A 308 10.11 6.85 -1.95
N THR A 309 9.12 5.96 -1.90
CA THR A 309 7.70 6.31 -2.02
C THR A 309 7.16 7.09 -0.82
N LYS A 310 7.75 6.91 0.37
CA LYS A 310 7.39 7.66 1.59
C LYS A 310 7.99 9.07 1.62
N GLY A 311 8.84 9.42 0.65
CA GLY A 311 9.16 10.82 0.38
C GLY A 311 10.05 11.54 1.40
N VAL A 312 10.79 10.83 2.26
CA VAL A 312 11.73 11.43 3.23
C VAL A 312 12.68 12.43 2.56
N HIS A 313 13.08 12.10 1.35
CA HIS A 313 13.88 12.92 0.46
C HIS A 313 13.24 14.33 0.23
N VAL A 314 11.94 14.40 -0.04
CA VAL A 314 11.18 15.68 -0.18
C VAL A 314 11.28 16.52 1.08
N LEU A 315 11.15 15.91 2.25
CA LEU A 315 11.27 16.58 3.54
C LEU A 315 12.70 17.09 3.81
N VAL A 316 13.73 16.31 3.48
CA VAL A 316 15.14 16.74 3.61
C VAL A 316 15.43 17.94 2.69
N GLU A 317 14.98 17.92 1.44
CA GLU A 317 15.17 19.04 0.52
C GLU A 317 14.36 20.28 0.92
N ALA A 318 13.18 20.12 1.53
CA ALA A 318 12.45 21.23 2.13
C ALA A 318 13.23 21.84 3.31
N ALA A 319 13.76 21.00 4.21
CA ALA A 319 14.59 21.43 5.33
C ALA A 319 15.84 22.20 4.88
N LYS A 320 16.47 21.77 3.78
CA LYS A 320 17.63 22.44 3.18
C LYS A 320 17.31 23.86 2.70
N LYS A 321 16.13 24.08 2.15
CA LYS A 321 15.66 25.42 1.72
C LYS A 321 15.43 26.36 2.89
N LEU A 322 15.26 25.81 4.09
CA LEU A 322 15.04 26.55 5.33
C LEU A 322 16.30 26.65 6.19
N ALA A 323 17.47 26.23 5.70
CA ALA A 323 18.71 26.14 6.50
C ALA A 323 19.20 27.46 7.12
N LYS A 324 18.70 28.61 6.65
CA LYS A 324 19.01 29.93 7.24
C LYS A 324 18.08 30.31 8.39
N LEU A 325 16.92 29.67 8.50
CA LEU A 325 15.98 29.90 9.59
C LEU A 325 16.45 29.16 10.85
N GLN A 326 16.07 29.69 12.01
CA GLN A 326 16.37 29.12 13.32
C GLN A 326 15.07 28.71 14.01
N GLY A 327 15.18 28.02 15.14
CA GLY A 327 14.02 27.68 15.97
C GLY A 327 13.16 26.54 15.41
N PHE A 328 13.72 25.67 14.57
CA PHE A 328 13.04 24.47 14.09
C PHE A 328 13.98 23.27 13.97
N ARG A 329 13.39 22.08 13.93
CA ARG A 329 14.08 20.80 13.74
C ARG A 329 13.22 19.84 12.91
N VAL A 330 13.87 18.93 12.21
CA VAL A 330 13.26 17.83 11.46
C VAL A 330 13.77 16.51 12.04
N ASP A 331 12.87 15.71 12.59
CA ASP A 331 13.17 14.43 13.23
C ASP A 331 12.62 13.27 12.39
N ILE A 332 13.50 12.39 11.92
CA ILE A 332 13.16 11.27 11.04
C ILE A 332 13.28 9.97 11.84
N TYR A 333 12.15 9.33 12.14
CA TYR A 333 12.05 8.06 12.84
C TYR A 333 11.72 6.94 11.86
N GLY A 334 12.58 5.93 11.81
CA GLY A 334 12.45 4.81 10.90
C GLY A 334 13.77 4.31 10.33
N ALA A 335 13.68 3.23 9.56
CA ALA A 335 14.81 2.63 8.86
C ALA A 335 14.36 2.15 7.48
N PRO A 336 15.30 1.95 6.53
CA PRO A 336 15.00 1.33 5.24
C PRO A 336 14.64 -0.14 5.43
N ASN A 337 14.00 -0.71 4.41
CA ASN A 337 13.94 -2.16 4.26
C ASN A 337 15.22 -2.67 3.58
N ARG A 338 15.39 -4.00 3.49
CA ARG A 338 16.58 -4.64 2.90
C ARG A 338 16.89 -4.22 1.45
N TRP A 339 15.92 -3.66 0.73
CA TRP A 339 16.04 -3.24 -0.67
C TRP A 339 16.31 -1.74 -0.84
N THR A 340 16.23 -0.95 0.22
CA THR A 340 16.19 0.53 0.15
C THR A 340 17.29 1.18 1.01
N VAL A 341 18.30 0.42 1.41
CA VAL A 341 19.43 0.91 2.22
C VAL A 341 20.16 2.07 1.53
N ASP A 342 20.30 2.03 0.20
CA ASP A 342 20.99 3.10 -0.53
C ASP A 342 20.20 4.41 -0.53
N TYR A 343 18.86 4.32 -0.53
CA TYR A 343 18.00 5.50 -0.42
C TYR A 343 18.14 6.22 0.93
N GLU A 344 18.28 5.49 2.04
CA GLU A 344 18.56 6.11 3.35
C GLU A 344 19.91 6.84 3.35
N LYS A 345 20.98 6.19 2.85
CA LYS A 345 22.33 6.81 2.76
C LYS A 345 22.33 8.13 1.99
N GLU A 346 21.48 8.24 0.97
CA GLU A 346 21.35 9.48 0.21
C GLU A 346 20.59 10.57 0.94
N CYS A 347 19.55 10.20 1.68
CA CYS A 347 18.86 11.15 2.54
C CYS A 347 19.83 11.70 3.60
N HIS A 348 20.68 10.85 4.20
CA HIS A 348 21.77 11.30 5.07
C HIS A 348 22.77 12.20 4.36
N THR A 349 23.16 11.86 3.13
CA THR A 349 24.11 12.65 2.33
C THR A 349 23.53 14.04 2.02
N ALA A 350 22.26 14.10 1.63
CA ALA A 350 21.54 15.35 1.36
C ALA A 350 21.35 16.20 2.63
N ALA A 351 21.23 15.56 3.79
CA ALA A 351 21.14 16.22 5.10
C ALA A 351 22.50 16.66 5.67
N LYS A 352 23.63 16.31 5.04
CA LYS A 352 24.96 16.67 5.55
C LYS A 352 25.13 18.19 5.65
N GLY A 353 25.43 18.68 6.85
CA GLY A 353 25.56 20.12 7.14
C GLY A 353 24.23 20.82 7.47
N LEU A 354 23.13 20.07 7.62
CA LEU A 354 21.86 20.56 8.14
C LEU A 354 21.72 20.12 9.60
N ASP A 355 22.23 20.92 10.54
CA ASP A 355 22.22 20.58 11.97
C ASP A 355 20.82 20.39 12.55
N HIS A 356 19.80 20.93 11.86
CA HIS A 356 18.39 20.80 12.21
C HIS A 356 17.73 19.52 11.67
N VAL A 357 18.43 18.62 10.97
CA VAL A 357 17.87 17.35 10.46
C VAL A 357 18.50 16.17 11.19
N VAL A 358 17.69 15.38 11.91
CA VAL A 358 18.17 14.26 12.73
C VAL A 358 17.44 12.97 12.37
N PHE A 359 18.23 11.93 12.08
CA PHE A 359 17.75 10.57 11.86
C PHE A 359 17.90 9.75 13.15
N HIS A 360 16.79 9.23 13.67
CA HIS A 360 16.75 8.46 14.91
C HIS A 360 16.84 6.94 14.70
N GLY A 361 16.73 6.48 13.45
CA GLY A 361 16.70 5.05 13.13
C GLY A 361 15.40 4.37 13.56
N ARG A 362 15.44 3.03 13.61
CA ARG A 362 14.29 2.20 14.02
C ARG A 362 14.01 2.34 15.52
N PHE A 363 12.74 2.41 15.88
CA PHE A 363 12.27 2.40 17.27
C PHE A 363 11.28 1.26 17.50
N ASP A 364 10.98 0.96 18.77
CA ASP A 364 9.93 0.01 19.13
C ASP A 364 8.56 0.68 18.95
N ASN A 365 7.68 0.09 18.14
CA ASN A 365 6.34 0.63 17.87
C ASN A 365 5.51 0.86 19.15
N LYS A 366 5.79 0.15 20.25
CA LYS A 366 5.17 0.41 21.56
C LYS A 366 5.48 1.81 22.11
N LYS A 367 6.51 2.48 21.61
CA LYS A 367 6.92 3.83 21.98
C LYS A 367 6.41 4.90 21.02
N ILE A 368 5.50 4.57 20.10
CA ILE A 368 5.00 5.54 19.12
C ILE A 368 4.39 6.79 19.79
N GLY A 369 3.67 6.62 20.90
CA GLY A 369 3.15 7.75 21.67
C GLY A 369 4.25 8.66 22.24
N GLU A 370 5.34 8.08 22.74
CA GLU A 370 6.51 8.83 23.23
C GLU A 370 7.19 9.58 22.07
N VAL A 371 7.32 8.95 20.90
CA VAL A 371 7.87 9.57 19.70
C VAL A 371 7.00 10.74 19.25
N LEU A 372 5.69 10.55 19.13
CA LEU A 372 4.75 11.59 18.72
C LEU A 372 4.65 12.74 19.71
N SER A 373 4.89 12.50 21.02
CA SER A 373 4.97 13.58 22.02
C SER A 373 6.16 14.52 21.84
N LYS A 374 7.16 14.09 21.04
CA LYS A 374 8.34 14.87 20.69
C LYS A 374 8.22 15.54 19.31
N ILE A 375 7.06 15.45 18.67
CA ILE A 375 6.77 16.00 17.35
C ILE A 375 5.65 17.01 17.48
N ASP A 376 5.87 18.24 17.02
CA ASP A 376 4.85 19.29 17.03
C ASP A 376 3.98 19.23 15.77
N VAL A 377 4.56 18.82 14.63
CA VAL A 377 3.83 18.61 13.36
C VAL A 377 4.37 17.36 12.67
N LEU A 378 3.53 16.35 12.47
CA LEU A 378 3.89 15.14 11.71
C LEU A 378 3.80 15.43 10.21
N VAL A 379 4.90 15.26 9.49
CA VAL A 379 4.97 15.38 8.03
C VAL A 379 4.86 14.01 7.39
N VAL A 380 3.91 13.84 6.46
CA VAL A 380 3.73 12.63 5.65
C VAL A 380 3.97 12.99 4.17
N PRO A 381 5.23 12.95 3.70
CA PRO A 381 5.60 13.49 2.40
C PRO A 381 5.53 12.47 1.26
N SER A 382 4.64 11.49 1.37
CA SER A 382 4.49 10.40 0.42
C SER A 382 4.26 10.90 -1.02
N ILE A 383 5.04 10.35 -1.96
CA ILE A 383 4.98 10.70 -3.39
C ILE A 383 4.11 9.74 -4.21
N TRP A 384 3.28 8.96 -3.53
CA TRP A 384 2.35 7.99 -4.09
C TRP A 384 1.00 8.12 -3.41
N TYR A 385 -0.01 7.43 -3.94
CA TYR A 385 -1.33 7.40 -3.32
C TYR A 385 -1.32 6.56 -2.04
N GLU A 386 -1.25 7.23 -0.89
CA GLU A 386 -1.54 6.61 0.40
C GLU A 386 -3.05 6.44 0.55
N ASN A 387 -3.49 5.29 1.06
CA ASN A 387 -4.91 4.99 1.23
C ASN A 387 -5.37 5.32 2.64
N ALA A 388 -4.89 4.57 3.64
CA ALA A 388 -5.22 4.77 5.05
C ALA A 388 -3.96 4.52 5.91
N PRO A 389 -2.97 5.43 5.87
CA PRO A 389 -1.72 5.22 6.58
C PRO A 389 -1.95 5.22 8.10
N LEU A 390 -1.45 4.16 8.77
CA LEU A 390 -1.62 3.98 10.21
C LEU A 390 -1.05 5.15 11.02
N THR A 391 0.01 5.79 10.53
CA THR A 391 0.65 6.92 11.20
C THR A 391 -0.24 8.17 11.29
N LEU A 392 -1.20 8.35 10.38
CA LEU A 392 -2.22 9.39 10.53
C LEU A 392 -3.21 9.03 11.65
N ASN A 393 -3.62 7.77 11.76
CA ASN A 393 -4.47 7.33 12.87
C ASN A 393 -3.76 7.54 14.22
N GLU A 394 -2.48 7.17 14.32
CA GLU A 394 -1.66 7.38 15.51
C GLU A 394 -1.55 8.87 15.87
N ALA A 395 -1.30 9.75 14.88
CA ALA A 395 -1.27 11.20 15.08
C ALA A 395 -2.62 11.76 15.54
N GLY A 396 -3.72 11.27 14.98
CA GLY A 396 -5.08 11.60 15.41
C GLY A 396 -5.31 11.18 16.86
N MET A 397 -4.84 9.99 17.27
CA MET A 397 -4.96 9.49 18.65
C MET A 397 -4.15 10.33 19.64
N THR A 398 -2.93 10.77 19.29
CA THR A 398 -2.06 11.56 20.18
C THR A 398 -2.32 13.05 20.17
N GLY A 399 -3.15 13.55 19.25
CA GLY A 399 -3.37 15.00 19.12
C GLY A 399 -2.25 15.72 18.36
N THR A 400 -1.41 14.99 17.62
CA THR A 400 -0.32 15.56 16.80
C THR A 400 -0.90 16.02 15.46
N PRO A 401 -0.86 17.32 15.10
CA PRO A 401 -1.33 17.79 13.81
C PRO A 401 -0.42 17.32 12.67
N VAL A 402 -0.94 17.34 11.43
CA VAL A 402 -0.27 16.73 10.28
C VAL A 402 -0.04 17.70 9.12
N LEU A 403 1.01 17.47 8.33
CA LEU A 403 1.29 18.12 7.06
C LEU A 403 1.51 17.03 6.00
N VAL A 404 0.56 16.86 5.09
CA VAL A 404 0.52 15.71 4.17
C VAL A 404 0.56 16.14 2.70
N SER A 405 0.98 15.27 1.80
CA SER A 405 0.84 15.54 0.36
C SER A 405 -0.63 15.59 -0.08
N ASP A 406 -0.93 16.40 -1.09
CA ASP A 406 -2.30 16.76 -1.52
C ASP A 406 -3.03 15.70 -2.39
N LYS A 407 -2.75 14.41 -2.18
CA LYS A 407 -3.30 13.29 -2.97
C LYS A 407 -3.63 12.08 -2.09
N GLY A 408 -4.51 11.22 -2.59
CA GLY A 408 -4.87 9.95 -1.95
C GLY A 408 -5.84 10.09 -0.78
N GLY A 409 -6.03 9.02 -0.03
CA GLY A 409 -6.94 8.94 1.12
C GLY A 409 -6.48 9.76 2.34
N MET A 410 -5.23 10.23 2.36
CA MET A 410 -4.77 11.20 3.39
C MET A 410 -5.59 12.49 3.37
N LEU A 411 -6.19 12.86 2.23
CA LEU A 411 -7.02 14.05 2.13
C LEU A 411 -8.31 13.95 2.95
N GLU A 412 -8.86 12.74 3.12
CA GLU A 412 -10.05 12.50 3.96
C GLU A 412 -9.73 12.85 5.42
N PHE A 413 -8.53 12.47 5.87
CA PHE A 413 -8.05 12.79 7.21
C PHE A 413 -7.96 14.30 7.45
N VAL A 414 -7.40 15.06 6.50
CA VAL A 414 -7.17 16.50 6.66
C VAL A 414 -8.42 17.34 6.38
N ARG A 415 -9.13 17.08 5.27
CA ARG A 415 -10.23 17.93 4.81
C ARG A 415 -11.47 17.77 5.68
N ASP A 416 -11.86 16.54 5.98
CA ASP A 416 -13.12 16.27 6.68
C ASP A 416 -13.04 16.63 8.16
N ASN A 417 -11.84 16.51 8.75
CA ASN A 417 -11.60 16.82 10.15
C ASN A 417 -11.03 18.23 10.37
N ARG A 418 -10.63 18.94 9.30
CA ARG A 418 -9.79 20.15 9.36
C ARG A 418 -8.56 19.96 10.25
N TYR A 419 -7.96 18.77 10.18
CA TYR A 419 -6.90 18.35 11.08
C TYR A 419 -5.59 18.24 10.29
N GLY A 420 -4.82 19.31 10.31
CA GLY A 420 -3.58 19.45 9.54
C GLY A 420 -3.70 20.35 8.31
N ARG A 421 -2.68 20.27 7.44
CA ARG A 421 -2.56 20.99 6.17
C ARG A 421 -2.03 20.09 5.07
N THR A 422 -2.15 20.56 3.84
CA THR A 422 -1.63 19.88 2.65
C THR A 422 -0.54 20.69 1.98
N PHE A 423 0.37 20.02 1.29
CA PHE A 423 1.30 20.61 0.33
C PHE A 423 1.28 19.79 -0.97
N LYS A 424 1.75 20.39 -2.07
CA LYS A 424 1.76 19.74 -3.38
C LYS A 424 2.63 18.47 -3.38
N LEU A 425 2.06 17.36 -3.85
CA LEU A 425 2.75 16.05 -3.91
C LEU A 425 4.10 16.16 -4.60
N GLY A 426 5.15 15.66 -3.92
CA GLY A 426 6.51 15.61 -4.45
C GLY A 426 7.20 16.97 -4.60
N ASP A 427 6.66 18.06 -4.03
CA ASP A 427 7.20 19.42 -4.16
C ASP A 427 7.88 19.91 -2.86
N PRO A 428 9.23 19.91 -2.78
CA PRO A 428 9.95 20.40 -1.61
C PRO A 428 9.83 21.92 -1.40
N GLU A 429 9.54 22.70 -2.44
CA GLU A 429 9.36 24.17 -2.32
C GLU A 429 8.02 24.48 -1.63
N ASP A 430 6.96 23.80 -2.06
CA ASP A 430 5.63 23.91 -1.46
C ASP A 430 5.64 23.47 0.01
N LEU A 431 6.30 22.33 0.31
CA LEU A 431 6.52 21.85 1.67
C LEU A 431 7.31 22.86 2.51
N ALA A 432 8.43 23.38 1.99
CA ALA A 432 9.24 24.38 2.70
C ALA A 432 8.45 25.66 2.99
N ARG A 433 7.55 26.07 2.09
CA ARG A 433 6.67 27.23 2.30
C ARG A 433 5.70 27.01 3.45
N GLU A 434 5.03 25.86 3.52
CA GLU A 434 4.13 25.55 4.64
C GLU A 434 4.90 25.41 5.96
N MET A 435 6.06 24.75 5.95
CA MET A 435 6.93 24.70 7.13
C MET A 435 7.36 26.09 7.60
N ARG A 436 7.80 26.96 6.68
CA ARG A 436 8.21 28.35 7.01
C ARG A 436 7.08 29.12 7.70
N ARG A 437 5.85 29.03 7.20
CA ARG A 437 4.68 29.69 7.80
C ARG A 437 4.52 29.30 9.27
N LEU A 438 4.64 28.01 9.57
CA LEU A 438 4.50 27.49 10.94
C LEU A 438 5.70 27.87 11.84
N ILE A 439 6.89 28.00 11.27
CA ILE A 439 8.09 28.47 11.99
C ILE A 439 7.97 29.96 12.35
N GLU A 440 7.53 30.79 11.41
CA GLU A 440 7.40 32.25 11.56
C GLU A 440 6.22 32.64 12.47
N ASP A 441 5.15 31.85 12.47
CA ASP A 441 4.00 32.03 13.35
C ASP A 441 3.57 30.70 13.99
N ARG A 442 4.08 30.44 15.19
CA ARG A 442 3.78 29.21 15.95
C ARG A 442 2.33 29.12 16.39
N SER A 443 1.60 30.23 16.46
CA SER A 443 0.18 30.20 16.80
C SER A 443 -0.64 29.43 15.76
N LEU A 444 -0.13 29.34 14.51
CA LEU A 444 -0.74 28.57 13.45
C LEU A 444 -0.73 27.06 13.71
N VAL A 445 0.19 26.54 14.54
CA VAL A 445 0.26 25.11 14.90
C VAL A 445 -1.00 24.71 15.68
N ALA A 446 -1.43 25.53 16.64
CA ALA A 446 -2.67 25.31 17.37
C ALA A 446 -3.88 25.33 16.41
N GLY A 447 -3.84 26.18 15.39
CA GLY A 447 -4.85 26.25 14.34
C GLY A 447 -4.88 25.06 13.37
N LEU A 448 -3.90 24.15 13.41
CA LEU A 448 -3.93 22.90 12.64
C LEU A 448 -4.84 21.84 13.27
N VAL A 449 -5.17 21.99 14.55
CA VAL A 449 -5.96 21.02 15.29
C VAL A 449 -7.44 21.38 15.14
N GLY A 450 -8.07 20.82 14.11
CA GLY A 450 -9.52 20.90 13.92
C GLY A 450 -10.28 19.94 14.85
N LYS A 451 -11.30 19.28 14.30
CA LYS A 451 -11.96 18.17 15.02
C LYS A 451 -10.98 17.01 15.08
N LYS A 452 -10.71 16.48 16.28
CA LYS A 452 -9.90 15.26 16.41
C LYS A 452 -10.50 14.15 15.53
N PRO A 453 -9.72 13.55 14.61
CA PRO A 453 -10.21 12.50 13.73
C PRO A 453 -10.77 11.34 14.55
N TRP A 454 -11.95 10.88 14.17
CA TRP A 454 -12.52 9.69 14.77
C TRP A 454 -11.77 8.47 14.24
N ILE A 455 -11.20 7.68 15.16
CA ILE A 455 -10.50 6.45 14.83
C ILE A 455 -11.36 5.27 15.26
N LYS A 456 -11.76 4.43 14.30
CA LYS A 456 -12.64 3.29 14.54
C LYS A 456 -11.96 2.27 15.47
N PRO A 457 -12.57 1.92 16.62
CA PRO A 457 -12.12 0.82 17.47
C PRO A 457 -12.14 -0.53 16.75
N VAL A 458 -11.18 -1.42 17.02
CA VAL A 458 -11.22 -2.80 16.50
C VAL A 458 -12.53 -3.51 16.86
N ALA A 459 -13.02 -3.33 18.09
CA ALA A 459 -14.26 -3.97 18.54
C ALA A 459 -15.48 -3.55 17.71
N GLU A 460 -15.53 -2.28 17.31
CA GLU A 460 -16.58 -1.75 16.44
C GLU A 460 -16.45 -2.32 15.03
N ASN A 461 -15.24 -2.34 14.47
CA ASN A 461 -15.00 -2.91 13.15
C ASN A 461 -15.28 -4.42 13.10
N ALA A 462 -14.94 -5.17 14.16
CA ALA A 462 -15.28 -6.58 14.28
C ALA A 462 -16.80 -6.80 14.32
N THR A 463 -17.55 -5.94 15.02
CA THR A 463 -19.02 -6.01 15.05
C THR A 463 -19.64 -5.70 13.68
N GLU A 464 -19.09 -4.71 12.98
CA GLU A 464 -19.48 -4.38 11.61
C GLU A 464 -19.22 -5.54 10.64
N LEU A 465 -18.04 -6.16 10.71
CA LEU A 465 -17.69 -7.32 9.89
C LEU A 465 -18.56 -8.55 10.24
N GLU A 466 -18.85 -8.79 11.52
CA GLU A 466 -19.75 -9.85 11.95
C GLU A 466 -21.15 -9.68 11.31
N ALA A 467 -21.69 -8.46 11.31
CA ALA A 467 -22.96 -8.16 10.64
C ALA A 467 -22.91 -8.39 9.12
N ILE A 468 -21.78 -8.08 8.47
CA ILE A 468 -21.56 -8.35 7.04
C ILE A 468 -21.52 -9.86 6.79
N TYR A 469 -20.75 -10.61 7.57
CA TYR A 469 -20.61 -12.05 7.43
C TYR A 469 -21.94 -12.77 7.63
N ASP A 470 -22.72 -12.38 8.64
CA ASP A 470 -24.04 -12.95 8.91
C ASP A 470 -25.00 -12.79 7.72
N ARG A 471 -24.93 -11.67 7.00
CA ARG A 471 -25.75 -11.44 5.80
C ARG A 471 -25.29 -12.32 4.64
N ILE A 472 -24.00 -12.31 4.36
CA ILE A 472 -23.40 -13.05 3.24
C ILE A 472 -23.59 -14.57 3.43
N ALA A 473 -23.33 -15.09 4.64
CA ALA A 473 -23.53 -16.50 4.97
C ALA A 473 -24.98 -16.96 4.81
N ARG A 474 -25.97 -16.05 4.92
CA ARG A 474 -27.39 -16.31 4.69
C ARG A 474 -27.83 -16.09 3.24
N GLY A 475 -26.90 -15.84 2.31
CA GLY A 475 -27.19 -15.55 0.91
C GLY A 475 -27.93 -14.22 0.69
N LYS A 476 -27.90 -13.31 1.67
CA LYS A 476 -28.50 -11.97 1.53
C LYS A 476 -27.48 -11.02 0.91
N PRO A 477 -27.93 -10.00 0.14
CA PRO A 477 -27.02 -8.96 -0.35
C PRO A 477 -26.24 -8.33 0.80
N ALA A 478 -24.96 -8.07 0.59
CA ALA A 478 -24.20 -7.16 1.45
C ALA A 478 -24.89 -5.78 1.46
N LEU A 479 -24.74 -5.05 2.56
CA LEU A 479 -25.46 -3.81 2.90
C LEU A 479 -25.70 -2.89 1.68
N ALA A 480 -26.96 -2.44 1.51
CA ALA A 480 -27.35 -1.42 0.54
C ALA A 480 -27.17 -0.02 1.13
#